data_AF-A0AAE6SR78-F1
#
_entry.id   AF-A0AAE6SR78-F1
#
_cell.length_a   1.000
_cell.length_b   1.000
_cell.length_c   1.000
_cell.angle_alpha   90.00
_cell.angle_beta   90.00
_cell.angle_gamma   90.00
#
_symmetry.space_group_name_H-M   'P 1'
#
loop_
_entity.id
_entity.type
_entity.pdbx_description
1 polymer ?
#
loop_
_entity_poly.entity_id
_entity_poly.type
_entity_poly.pdbx_seq_one_letter_code
_entity_poly.pdbx_strand_id
1 'polypeptide(L)'
;MKPSLFLLSCAMLSPAINANELPPILDFHPLCSPHTIDTANDKIVYDIDSDMPESSSDGVLSHRDAYIQQAFVEIQRKAAAAGADAIIIDKLSVGGIERSIDLQDDSSRVKSITKQIHVITTAQYVTFCDDTQLSKDPTPYNSEGKSVSYTQTTVKLTMPNERNVLKQAQKHQAPDALITTDSAYGIHIGDSVDVLQQALGPHSIQLQLDNGATVYGYGRSLWFVVKDNRIEMITQDLGLLNGHGQNQIALSENYDGDHWVIANQVRQGDGLASVKAHLALKKQGDVYSVGDKNSRLILTFEDYNESLDNAAVSRLNSFAIMPLTVTDDHHVKFGNFDNIDIATLLTLAFKQAYTLQPQQLINQIQLTDNGPKVLVNSNVLLGFDRQGVVNSIKITESMFGTQTMSEFNAVLANYQLPTIKSQLLERYPNAEDNFDNIMLTKGTVMLSINFDSYDDDAQLIDFTLRF
;
A
#
# COMPACT_ATOMS: atom_id res chain seq x y z
N MET A 1 -23.79 75.07 -36.75
CA MET A 1 -23.05 73.78 -36.61
C MET A 1 -21.80 74.11 -35.81
N LYS A 2 -21.75 73.80 -34.52
CA LYS A 2 -21.21 72.57 -33.91
C LYS A 2 -19.74 72.26 -34.34
N PRO A 3 -18.88 71.84 -33.40
CA PRO A 3 -17.64 72.54 -33.04
C PRO A 3 -16.40 71.62 -33.04
N SER A 4 -15.26 72.11 -32.52
CA SER A 4 -14.01 71.40 -32.08
C SER A 4 -12.77 71.86 -32.87
N LEU A 5 -11.55 71.96 -32.31
CA LEU A 5 -10.97 71.27 -31.16
C LEU A 5 -9.86 72.14 -30.52
N PHE A 6 -9.93 72.31 -29.20
CA PHE A 6 -8.86 72.84 -28.34
C PHE A 6 -7.91 71.67 -28.00
N LEU A 7 -6.60 71.84 -28.21
CA LEU A 7 -5.57 70.92 -27.70
C LEU A 7 -4.82 71.65 -26.59
N LEU A 8 -5.29 71.47 -25.35
CA LEU A 8 -4.58 71.86 -24.14
C LEU A 8 -3.87 70.61 -23.60
N SER A 9 -2.54 70.67 -23.61
CA SER A 9 -1.64 69.70 -22.98
C SER A 9 -1.84 69.74 -21.47
N CYS A 10 -2.36 68.66 -20.89
CA CYS A 10 -2.47 68.48 -19.44
C CYS A 10 -1.51 67.36 -19.03
N ALA A 11 -0.51 67.71 -18.24
CA ALA A 11 0.41 66.80 -17.60
C ALA A 11 -0.37 65.85 -16.67
N MET A 12 -0.38 64.56 -16.99
CA MET A 12 -0.84 63.54 -16.05
C MET A 12 0.26 63.31 -15.01
N LEU A 13 0.04 63.91 -13.83
CA LEU A 13 0.49 63.34 -12.57
C LEU A 13 -0.14 61.94 -12.45
N SER A 14 0.66 60.89 -12.39
CA SER A 14 0.20 59.57 -11.95
C SER A 14 0.36 59.47 -10.43
N PRO A 15 -0.74 59.32 -9.67
CA PRO A 15 -0.68 58.74 -8.34
C PRO A 15 -0.99 57.24 -8.44
N ALA A 16 -0.09 56.40 -7.93
CA ALA A 16 -0.43 55.04 -7.49
C ALA A 16 0.73 54.50 -6.64
N ILE A 17 0.79 54.92 -5.37
CA ILE A 17 1.37 54.04 -4.34
C ILE A 17 0.25 53.04 -4.06
N ASN A 18 0.46 51.82 -4.54
CA ASN A 18 -0.49 50.71 -4.43
C ASN A 18 -0.88 50.43 -2.98
N ALA A 19 -2.11 49.96 -2.83
CA ALA A 19 -2.68 49.48 -1.58
C ALA A 19 -1.75 48.44 -0.90
N ASN A 20 -1.73 48.45 0.44
CA ASN A 20 -1.08 47.42 1.25
C ASN A 20 -1.67 46.04 0.95
N GLU A 21 -1.16 45.36 -0.07
CA GLU A 21 -1.30 43.92 -0.21
C GLU A 21 -0.46 43.28 0.89
N LEU A 22 -1.05 42.35 1.63
CA LEU A 22 -0.33 41.59 2.65
C LEU A 22 0.85 40.85 1.98
N PRO A 23 1.98 40.64 2.68
CA PRO A 23 3.11 39.91 2.15
C PRO A 23 2.68 38.55 1.60
N PRO A 24 3.02 38.22 0.35
CA PRO A 24 2.64 36.94 -0.24
C PRO A 24 3.37 35.78 0.45
N ILE A 25 2.69 34.63 0.52
CA ILE A 25 3.34 33.34 0.78
C ILE A 25 3.93 32.87 -0.55
N LEU A 26 5.23 32.61 -0.56
CA LEU A 26 5.94 32.24 -1.77
C LEU A 26 5.72 30.77 -2.11
N ASP A 27 5.43 30.50 -3.37
CA ASP A 27 5.41 29.14 -3.94
C ASP A 27 6.80 28.69 -4.38
N PHE A 28 7.72 29.63 -4.63
CA PHE A 28 9.09 29.40 -5.09
C PHE A 28 10.07 30.31 -4.36
N HIS A 29 11.28 29.83 -4.10
CA HIS A 29 12.33 30.66 -3.49
C HIS A 29 12.75 31.80 -4.44
N PRO A 30 13.14 32.98 -3.93
CA PRO A 30 13.77 34.02 -4.74
C PRO A 30 15.06 33.50 -5.42
N LEU A 31 15.46 34.07 -6.57
CA LEU A 31 16.72 33.71 -7.24
C LEU A 31 17.96 34.08 -6.42
N CYS A 32 17.84 35.08 -5.55
CA CYS A 32 18.84 35.45 -4.57
C CYS A 32 18.56 34.76 -3.23
N SER A 33 19.56 34.69 -2.34
CA SER A 33 19.31 34.26 -0.95
C SER A 33 18.65 35.40 -0.19
N PRO A 34 17.36 35.30 0.19
CA PRO A 34 16.67 36.37 0.88
C PRO A 34 17.19 36.55 2.31
N HIS A 35 16.95 37.72 2.90
CA HIS A 35 17.28 37.97 4.30
C HIS A 35 16.07 37.62 5.17
N THR A 36 16.22 36.63 6.05
CA THR A 36 15.20 36.26 7.03
C THR A 36 15.21 37.26 8.18
N ILE A 37 14.14 38.04 8.31
CA ILE A 37 13.90 38.97 9.42
C ILE A 37 13.64 38.18 10.71
N ASP A 38 12.76 37.18 10.63
CA ASP A 38 12.33 36.38 11.78
C ASP A 38 11.86 34.99 11.35
N THR A 39 11.84 34.05 12.30
CA THR A 39 11.23 32.73 12.16
C THR A 39 10.15 32.57 13.21
N ALA A 40 8.89 32.69 12.77
CA ALA A 40 7.73 32.57 13.63
C ALA A 40 7.29 31.10 13.75
N ASN A 41 6.94 30.70 14.96
CA ASN A 41 6.28 29.42 15.24
C ASN A 41 4.88 29.71 15.75
N ASP A 42 3.87 29.39 14.95
CA ASP A 42 2.48 29.68 15.25
C ASP A 42 1.72 28.40 15.56
N LYS A 43 0.86 28.48 16.58
CA LYS A 43 -0.19 27.50 16.85
C LYS A 43 -1.51 28.25 16.91
N ILE A 44 -2.33 28.08 15.90
CA ILE A 44 -3.63 28.74 15.77
C ILE A 44 -4.72 27.69 15.97
N VAL A 45 -5.67 27.97 16.86
CA VAL A 45 -6.75 27.06 17.22
C VAL A 45 -8.09 27.70 16.85
N TYR A 46 -8.88 26.98 16.07
CA TYR A 46 -10.22 27.39 15.66
C TYR A 46 -11.25 26.47 16.29
N ASP A 47 -12.20 27.04 17.01
CA ASP A 47 -13.40 26.31 17.46
C ASP A 47 -14.40 26.24 16.29
N ILE A 48 -14.94 25.06 16.03
CA ILE A 48 -15.93 24.82 14.97
C ILE A 48 -17.33 24.87 15.58
N ASP A 49 -18.21 25.63 14.95
CA ASP A 49 -19.62 25.71 15.33
C ASP A 49 -20.29 24.33 15.22
N SER A 50 -20.98 23.93 16.29
CA SER A 50 -21.62 22.61 16.40
C SER A 50 -22.77 22.40 15.41
N ASP A 51 -23.27 23.48 14.80
CA ASP A 51 -24.41 23.48 13.89
C ASP A 51 -24.03 23.31 12.40
N MET A 52 -22.74 23.14 12.07
CA MET A 52 -22.34 22.85 10.69
C MET A 52 -22.70 21.40 10.29
N PRO A 53 -23.36 21.18 9.13
CA PRO A 53 -23.77 19.85 8.71
C PRO A 53 -22.58 18.93 8.46
N GLU A 54 -22.49 17.86 9.23
CA GLU A 54 -21.60 16.72 8.98
C GLU A 54 -21.96 16.09 7.63
N SER A 55 -21.18 16.40 6.61
CA SER A 55 -21.32 15.77 5.29
C SER A 55 -19.97 15.27 4.79
N SER A 56 -19.34 14.37 5.55
CA SER A 56 -18.31 13.45 5.04
C SER A 56 -17.90 12.45 6.12
N SER A 57 -17.28 11.35 5.67
CA SER A 57 -16.55 10.38 6.50
C SER A 57 -15.37 10.97 7.27
N ASP A 58 -14.98 12.22 6.96
CA ASP A 58 -13.69 12.82 7.35
C ASP A 58 -13.82 13.78 8.54
N GLY A 59 -15.01 13.85 9.17
CA GLY A 59 -15.27 14.61 10.39
C GLY A 59 -14.88 16.08 10.30
N VAL A 60 -14.26 16.60 11.38
CA VAL A 60 -13.78 17.99 11.51
C VAL A 60 -12.81 18.41 10.39
N LEU A 61 -12.03 17.49 9.83
CA LEU A 61 -11.00 17.79 8.82
C LEU A 61 -11.55 18.11 7.42
N SER A 62 -12.83 17.89 7.19
CA SER A 62 -13.52 18.30 5.95
C SER A 62 -13.40 19.80 5.63
N HIS A 63 -13.10 20.64 6.62
CA HIS A 63 -12.94 22.08 6.48
C HIS A 63 -11.47 22.54 6.51
N ARG A 64 -10.51 21.61 6.49
CA ARG A 64 -9.07 21.86 6.63
C ARG A 64 -8.58 23.04 5.79
N ASP A 65 -8.86 23.04 4.49
CA ASP A 65 -8.33 24.04 3.57
C ASP A 65 -8.81 25.47 3.91
N ALA A 66 -10.06 25.61 4.35
CA ALA A 66 -10.61 26.91 4.76
C ALA A 66 -9.88 27.48 5.98
N TYR A 67 -9.58 26.64 6.97
CA TYR A 67 -8.89 27.05 8.19
C TYR A 67 -7.38 27.27 7.98
N ILE A 68 -6.75 26.55 7.03
CA ILE A 68 -5.38 26.86 6.57
C ILE A 68 -5.34 28.26 5.98
N GLN A 69 -6.27 28.58 5.07
CA GLN A 69 -6.30 29.90 4.44
C GLN A 69 -6.55 31.02 5.45
N GLN A 70 -7.39 30.77 6.46
CA GLN A 70 -7.58 31.71 7.56
C GLN A 70 -6.30 31.92 8.39
N ALA A 71 -5.60 30.84 8.73
CA ALA A 71 -4.33 30.89 9.44
C ALA A 71 -3.26 31.65 8.64
N PHE A 72 -3.22 31.44 7.33
CA PHE A 72 -2.30 32.15 6.43
C PHE A 72 -2.53 33.66 6.44
N VAL A 73 -3.78 34.13 6.45
CA VAL A 73 -4.07 35.57 6.58
C VAL A 73 -3.55 36.13 7.91
N GLU A 74 -3.63 35.37 9.01
CA GLU A 74 -3.07 35.78 10.30
C GLU A 74 -1.54 35.86 10.27
N ILE A 75 -0.87 34.87 9.69
CA ILE A 75 0.58 34.83 9.51
C ILE A 75 1.03 36.00 8.63
N GLN A 76 0.30 36.29 7.56
CA GLN A 76 0.56 37.40 6.66
C GLN A 76 0.47 38.77 7.35
N ARG A 77 -0.50 38.95 8.25
CA ARG A 77 -0.60 40.17 9.07
C ARG A 77 0.57 40.31 10.03
N LYS A 78 1.03 39.20 10.65
CA LYS A 78 2.22 39.20 11.52
C LYS A 78 3.49 39.54 10.74
N ALA A 79 3.67 38.94 9.56
CA ALA A 79 4.78 39.24 8.66
C ALA A 79 4.78 40.71 8.21
N ALA A 80 3.62 41.26 7.86
CA ALA A 80 3.48 42.67 7.51
C ALA A 80 3.88 43.59 8.68
N ALA A 81 3.46 43.24 9.90
CA ALA A 81 3.84 43.98 11.11
C ALA A 81 5.35 43.88 11.42
N ALA A 82 5.99 42.78 11.04
CA ALA A 82 7.43 42.59 11.12
C ALA A 82 8.22 43.30 9.98
N GLY A 83 7.52 43.88 9.00
CA GLY A 83 8.15 44.55 7.86
C GLY A 83 8.68 43.58 6.79
N ALA A 84 8.14 42.37 6.71
CA ALA A 84 8.51 41.39 5.70
C ALA A 84 7.91 41.74 4.34
N ASP A 85 8.66 41.44 3.28
CA ASP A 85 8.17 41.54 1.90
C ASP A 85 7.47 40.27 1.45
N ALA A 86 7.83 39.11 2.02
CA ALA A 86 7.24 37.81 1.71
C ALA A 86 7.40 36.80 2.85
N ILE A 87 6.77 35.64 2.69
CA ILE A 87 6.72 34.57 3.69
C ILE A 87 7.08 33.24 3.05
N ILE A 88 7.90 32.44 3.72
CA ILE A 88 8.18 31.06 3.35
C ILE A 88 7.69 30.16 4.49
N ILE A 89 6.82 29.20 4.18
CA ILE A 89 6.34 28.22 5.16
C ILE A 89 7.26 26.99 5.10
N ASP A 90 8.02 26.77 6.17
CA ASP A 90 8.94 25.62 6.26
C ASP A 90 8.22 24.37 6.76
N LYS A 91 7.26 24.55 7.66
CA LYS A 91 6.48 23.46 8.27
C LYS A 91 5.02 23.87 8.38
N LEU A 92 4.12 22.95 8.03
CA LEU A 92 2.69 23.10 8.21
C LEU A 92 2.10 21.76 8.64
N SER A 93 1.48 21.75 9.82
CA SER A 93 0.73 20.62 10.36
C SER A 93 -0.68 21.07 10.71
N VAL A 94 -1.69 20.27 10.37
CA VAL A 94 -3.09 20.57 10.66
C VAL A 94 -3.74 19.35 11.29
N GLY A 95 -4.23 19.51 12.51
CA GLY A 95 -4.93 18.47 13.26
C GLY A 95 -6.36 18.87 13.60
N GLY A 96 -7.26 17.89 13.66
CA GLY A 96 -8.62 18.05 14.16
C GLY A 96 -8.77 17.39 15.52
N ILE A 97 -9.42 18.07 16.47
CA ILE A 97 -9.84 17.47 17.75
C ILE A 97 -11.36 17.47 17.78
N GLU A 98 -11.94 16.28 17.94
CA GLU A 98 -13.34 16.10 18.26
C GLU A 98 -13.46 15.40 19.61
N ARG A 99 -14.01 16.10 20.59
CA ARG A 99 -14.18 15.57 21.96
C ARG A 99 -15.63 15.72 22.39
N SER A 100 -16.27 14.59 22.67
CA SER A 100 -17.56 14.54 23.37
C SER A 100 -17.33 14.19 24.82
N ILE A 101 -17.77 15.07 25.73
CA ILE A 101 -17.77 14.80 27.18
C ILE A 101 -19.23 14.71 27.63
N ASP A 102 -19.62 13.54 28.12
CA ASP A 102 -20.87 13.36 28.85
C ASP A 102 -20.61 13.60 30.33
N LEU A 103 -21.02 14.77 30.84
CA LEU A 103 -20.99 15.08 32.26
C LEU A 103 -22.35 14.72 32.87
N GLN A 104 -22.33 13.84 33.87
CA GLN A 104 -23.50 13.47 34.65
C GLN A 104 -23.46 14.25 35.97
N ASP A 105 -24.39 15.21 36.13
CA ASP A 105 -24.72 15.82 37.42
C ASP A 105 -26.06 15.24 37.88
N ASP A 106 -26.32 15.20 39.19
CA ASP A 106 -27.44 14.53 39.87
C ASP A 106 -28.85 15.00 39.42
N SER A 107 -28.92 15.95 38.48
CA SER A 107 -30.18 16.46 37.92
C SER A 107 -30.19 16.71 36.40
N SER A 108 -29.07 16.53 35.66
CA SER A 108 -29.09 16.61 34.18
C SER A 108 -27.88 15.97 33.51
N ARG A 109 -28.08 15.45 32.29
CA ARG A 109 -26.99 15.07 31.37
C ARG A 109 -26.59 16.29 30.57
N VAL A 110 -25.35 16.78 30.75
CA VAL A 110 -24.78 17.83 29.91
C VAL A 110 -23.84 17.17 28.92
N LYS A 111 -24.22 17.17 27.64
CA LYS A 111 -23.36 16.76 26.53
C LYS A 111 -22.58 17.98 26.06
N SER A 112 -21.27 18.00 26.29
CA SER A 112 -20.38 19.03 25.74
C SER A 112 -19.63 18.43 24.56
N ILE A 113 -19.80 19.03 23.38
CA ILE A 113 -19.07 18.65 22.17
C ILE A 113 -18.08 19.79 21.89
N THR A 114 -16.80 19.48 21.87
CA THR A 114 -15.73 20.40 21.44
C THR A 114 -15.20 19.91 20.10
N LYS A 115 -15.30 20.74 19.07
CA LYS A 115 -14.71 20.52 17.76
C LYS A 115 -13.70 21.62 17.50
N GLN A 116 -12.44 21.26 17.26
CA GLN A 116 -11.35 22.20 17.05
C GLN A 116 -10.46 21.81 15.87
N ILE A 117 -9.95 22.81 15.17
CA ILE A 117 -8.82 22.64 14.23
C ILE A 117 -7.60 23.37 14.77
N HIS A 118 -6.47 22.69 14.77
CA HIS A 118 -5.18 23.20 15.20
C HIS A 118 -4.29 23.32 13.96
N VAL A 119 -3.91 24.54 13.60
CA VAL A 119 -2.94 24.81 12.53
C VAL A 119 -1.62 25.19 13.19
N ILE A 120 -0.58 24.38 12.98
CA ILE A 120 0.75 24.57 13.53
C ILE A 120 1.71 24.87 12.37
N THR A 121 2.41 26.00 12.42
CA THR A 121 3.31 26.42 11.34
C THR A 121 4.65 26.93 11.84
N THR A 122 5.70 26.66 11.07
CA THR A 122 6.97 27.39 11.15
C THR A 122 7.12 28.20 9.87
N ALA A 123 7.19 29.53 9.99
CA ALA A 123 7.23 30.46 8.88
C ALA A 123 8.43 31.41 8.99
N GLN A 124 9.16 31.57 7.89
CA GLN A 124 10.20 32.59 7.76
C GLN A 124 9.60 33.86 7.16
N TYR A 125 9.85 34.98 7.83
CA TYR A 125 9.51 36.31 7.34
C TYR A 125 10.74 36.87 6.63
N VAL A 126 10.62 37.16 5.34
CA VAL A 126 11.78 37.49 4.51
C VAL A 126 11.63 38.84 3.83
N THR A 127 12.75 39.51 3.59
CA THR A 127 12.84 40.63 2.65
C THR A 127 13.44 40.17 1.34
N PHE A 128 12.96 40.74 0.24
CA PHE A 128 13.56 40.50 -1.06
C PHE A 128 14.94 41.16 -1.13
N CYS A 129 15.81 40.58 -1.94
CA CYS A 129 17.00 41.30 -2.42
C CYS A 129 16.56 42.28 -3.53
N ASP A 130 17.51 43.07 -4.04
CA ASP A 130 17.25 44.00 -5.16
C ASP A 130 16.61 43.31 -6.40
N ASP A 131 16.80 42.00 -6.56
CA ASP A 131 16.11 41.17 -7.55
C ASP A 131 14.94 40.41 -6.91
N THR A 132 13.72 40.73 -7.33
CA THR A 132 12.47 40.12 -6.86
C THR A 132 12.03 38.92 -7.70
N GLN A 133 12.83 38.49 -8.68
CA GLN A 133 12.52 37.32 -9.49
C GLN A 133 12.57 36.04 -8.66
N LEU A 134 11.54 35.21 -8.83
CA LEU A 134 11.46 33.89 -8.22
C LEU A 134 12.22 32.85 -9.06
N SER A 135 12.87 31.93 -8.37
CA SER A 135 13.55 30.78 -8.94
C SER A 135 12.55 29.71 -9.40
N LYS A 136 13.08 28.59 -9.88
CA LYS A 136 12.28 27.37 -10.14
C LYS A 136 12.25 26.42 -8.95
N ASP A 137 12.97 26.75 -7.87
CA ASP A 137 13.07 25.90 -6.68
C ASP A 137 11.84 26.18 -5.81
N PRO A 138 10.93 25.19 -5.66
CA PRO A 138 9.71 25.39 -4.88
C PRO A 138 10.03 25.58 -3.41
N THR A 139 9.22 26.36 -2.72
CA THR A 139 9.20 26.38 -1.25
C THR A 139 8.56 25.08 -0.73
N PRO A 140 8.81 24.69 0.54
CA PRO A 140 8.24 23.45 1.09
C PRO A 140 6.71 23.38 1.01
N TYR A 141 6.02 24.52 1.19
CA TYR A 141 4.57 24.66 1.01
C TYR A 141 4.23 25.92 0.21
N ASN A 142 3.25 25.81 -0.69
CA ASN A 142 2.74 26.96 -1.46
C ASN A 142 1.72 27.79 -0.68
N SER A 143 1.28 28.88 -1.31
CA SER A 143 0.18 29.76 -0.89
C SER A 143 -1.16 29.05 -0.66
N GLU A 144 -1.37 27.85 -1.22
CA GLU A 144 -2.55 27.03 -0.94
C GLU A 144 -2.39 26.13 0.30
N GLY A 145 -1.19 26.07 0.90
CA GLY A 145 -0.87 25.20 2.03
C GLY A 145 -0.61 23.74 1.62
N LYS A 146 -0.36 23.51 0.33
CA LYS A 146 0.02 22.22 -0.21
C LYS A 146 1.53 22.10 -0.24
N SER A 147 2.05 20.94 0.13
CA SER A 147 3.47 20.68 -0.05
C SER A 147 3.80 20.65 -1.54
N VAL A 148 4.83 21.39 -1.95
CA VAL A 148 5.24 21.48 -3.35
C VAL A 148 6.48 20.62 -3.58
N SER A 149 6.26 19.31 -3.73
CA SER A 149 7.23 18.46 -4.40
C SER A 149 6.97 18.53 -5.91
N TYR A 150 7.85 19.19 -6.67
CA TYR A 150 7.72 19.27 -8.13
C TYR A 150 8.07 17.92 -8.79
N THR A 151 7.16 16.94 -8.74
CA THR A 151 7.17 15.83 -9.70
C THR A 151 6.55 16.36 -11.00
N GLN A 152 7.39 16.59 -12.00
CA GLN A 152 6.95 16.89 -13.36
C GLN A 152 6.33 15.61 -13.98
N THR A 153 5.17 15.18 -13.48
CA THR A 153 4.44 14.06 -14.05
C THR A 153 3.68 14.57 -15.25
N THR A 154 4.37 14.63 -16.39
CA THR A 154 3.66 14.61 -17.67
C THR A 154 3.02 13.24 -17.77
N VAL A 155 1.76 13.11 -17.35
CA VAL A 155 0.94 11.93 -17.65
C VAL A 155 0.58 11.99 -19.13
N LYS A 156 1.57 11.71 -19.98
CA LYS A 156 1.25 11.02 -21.22
C LYS A 156 0.90 9.60 -20.78
N LEU A 157 -0.39 9.31 -20.70
CA LEU A 157 -0.92 7.95 -20.77
C LEU A 157 -0.57 7.36 -22.14
N THR A 158 0.72 7.14 -22.36
CA THR A 158 1.18 6.15 -23.31
C THR A 158 1.32 4.90 -22.47
N MET A 159 0.23 4.15 -22.32
CA MET A 159 0.32 2.82 -21.73
C MET A 159 1.38 2.08 -22.56
N PRO A 160 2.52 1.68 -21.98
CA PRO A 160 3.52 0.92 -22.70
C PRO A 160 2.80 -0.30 -23.26
N ASN A 161 2.79 -0.44 -24.58
CA ASN A 161 2.08 -1.50 -25.28
C ASN A 161 2.83 -2.85 -25.17
N GLU A 162 3.55 -3.08 -24.07
CA GLU A 162 4.54 -4.14 -23.93
C GLU A 162 4.27 -4.99 -22.68
N ARG A 163 3.58 -6.11 -22.92
CA ARG A 163 3.57 -7.36 -22.11
C ARG A 163 3.64 -7.17 -20.58
N ASN A 164 2.70 -6.44 -19.99
CA ASN A 164 2.46 -6.57 -18.56
C ASN A 164 1.89 -7.98 -18.33
N VAL A 165 2.64 -8.86 -17.66
CA VAL A 165 2.24 -10.25 -17.37
C VAL A 165 0.91 -10.28 -16.60
N LEU A 166 0.65 -9.29 -15.74
CA LEU A 166 -0.66 -9.11 -15.09
C LEU A 166 -1.77 -8.88 -16.10
N LYS A 167 -1.57 -8.00 -17.09
CA LYS A 167 -2.57 -7.79 -18.15
C LYS A 167 -2.74 -9.02 -19.05
N GLN A 168 -1.70 -9.83 -19.23
CA GLN A 168 -1.81 -11.08 -19.97
C GLN A 168 -2.61 -12.12 -19.18
N ALA A 169 -2.30 -12.27 -17.89
CA ALA A 169 -3.03 -13.15 -16.98
C ALA A 169 -4.51 -12.73 -16.88
N GLN A 170 -4.81 -11.44 -16.76
CA GLN A 170 -6.18 -10.90 -16.73
C GLN A 170 -6.95 -11.09 -18.05
N LYS A 171 -6.25 -11.17 -19.19
CA LYS A 171 -6.87 -11.40 -20.50
C LYS A 171 -6.96 -12.87 -20.87
N HIS A 172 -6.26 -13.74 -20.16
CA HIS A 172 -6.31 -15.17 -20.39
C HIS A 172 -7.72 -15.66 -20.09
N GLN A 173 -8.23 -16.58 -20.90
CA GLN A 173 -9.51 -17.21 -20.63
C GLN A 173 -9.22 -18.47 -19.83
N ALA A 174 -9.53 -18.45 -18.54
CA ALA A 174 -9.38 -19.62 -17.69
C ALA A 174 -10.30 -20.77 -18.17
N PRO A 175 -9.86 -22.04 -18.04
CA PRO A 175 -10.74 -23.19 -18.22
C PRO A 175 -11.89 -23.19 -17.21
N ASP A 176 -12.94 -23.96 -17.50
CA ASP A 176 -14.01 -24.19 -16.53
C ASP A 176 -13.44 -24.74 -15.21
N ALA A 177 -13.89 -24.20 -14.08
CA ALA A 177 -13.52 -24.60 -12.73
C ALA A 177 -14.12 -25.98 -12.33
N LEU A 178 -13.96 -26.98 -13.18
CA LEU A 178 -14.42 -28.34 -12.99
C LEU A 178 -13.36 -29.18 -12.28
N ILE A 179 -13.78 -29.82 -11.19
CA ILE A 179 -12.94 -30.67 -10.35
C ILE A 179 -13.38 -32.13 -10.49
N THR A 180 -12.42 -33.04 -10.56
CA THR A 180 -12.63 -34.49 -10.57
C THR A 180 -11.70 -35.14 -9.53
N THR A 181 -11.62 -36.48 -9.52
CA THR A 181 -10.72 -37.20 -8.61
C THR A 181 -9.26 -37.10 -8.99
N ASP A 182 -8.93 -36.71 -10.22
CA ASP A 182 -7.58 -36.64 -10.75
C ASP A 182 -7.28 -35.35 -11.52
N SER A 183 -8.24 -34.44 -11.66
CA SER A 183 -8.04 -33.16 -12.34
C SER A 183 -8.78 -31.97 -11.76
N ALA A 184 -8.24 -30.78 -12.00
CA ALA A 184 -8.86 -29.50 -11.70
C ALA A 184 -8.54 -28.52 -12.83
N TYR A 185 -9.53 -27.74 -13.28
CA TYR A 185 -9.34 -26.77 -14.37
C TYR A 185 -8.79 -27.40 -15.66
N GLY A 186 -9.15 -28.66 -15.92
CA GLY A 186 -8.67 -29.44 -17.05
C GLY A 186 -7.23 -29.99 -16.92
N ILE A 187 -6.53 -29.70 -15.82
CA ILE A 187 -5.18 -30.21 -15.54
C ILE A 187 -5.25 -31.48 -14.70
N HIS A 188 -4.59 -32.54 -15.16
CA HIS A 188 -4.57 -33.84 -14.50
C HIS A 188 -3.28 -34.08 -13.72
N ILE A 189 -3.35 -34.91 -12.68
CA ILE A 189 -2.16 -35.46 -12.04
C ILE A 189 -1.32 -36.21 -13.10
N GLY A 190 -0.03 -35.91 -13.14
CA GLY A 190 0.93 -36.47 -14.09
C GLY A 190 1.15 -35.66 -15.37
N ASP A 191 0.32 -34.64 -15.65
CA ASP A 191 0.50 -33.70 -16.76
C ASP A 191 1.83 -32.94 -16.62
N SER A 192 2.36 -32.41 -17.73
CA SER A 192 3.58 -31.63 -17.72
C SER A 192 3.34 -30.16 -17.34
N VAL A 193 4.40 -29.45 -16.92
CA VAL A 193 4.34 -28.00 -16.68
C VAL A 193 3.92 -27.22 -17.91
N ASP A 194 4.31 -27.67 -19.11
CA ASP A 194 3.92 -27.02 -20.36
C ASP A 194 2.40 -27.04 -20.57
N VAL A 195 1.75 -28.18 -20.24
CA VAL A 195 0.29 -28.31 -20.32
C VAL A 195 -0.39 -27.37 -19.31
N LEU A 196 0.13 -27.32 -18.07
CA LEU A 196 -0.32 -26.41 -17.03
C LEU A 196 -0.28 -24.94 -17.50
N GLN A 197 0.87 -24.49 -17.99
CA GLN A 197 1.07 -23.10 -18.42
C GLN A 197 0.27 -22.76 -19.67
N GLN A 198 0.09 -23.71 -20.59
CA GLN A 198 -0.74 -23.50 -21.78
C GLN A 198 -2.22 -23.34 -21.42
N ALA A 199 -2.73 -24.13 -20.47
CA ALA A 199 -4.14 -24.09 -20.09
C ALA A 199 -4.48 -22.90 -19.18
N LEU A 200 -3.63 -22.61 -18.19
CA LEU A 200 -3.93 -21.60 -17.16
C LEU A 200 -3.24 -20.25 -17.41
N GLY A 201 -2.35 -20.18 -18.39
CA GLY A 201 -1.59 -18.96 -18.68
C GLY A 201 -0.50 -18.68 -17.65
N PRO A 202 -0.10 -17.41 -17.48
CA PRO A 202 0.93 -17.02 -16.52
C PRO A 202 0.48 -17.29 -15.08
N HIS A 203 1.35 -17.91 -14.29
CA HIS A 203 1.11 -18.14 -12.87
C HIS A 203 1.30 -16.84 -12.06
N SER A 204 0.58 -16.74 -10.95
CA SER A 204 0.69 -15.65 -9.98
C SER A 204 2.01 -15.66 -9.24
N ILE A 205 2.46 -16.85 -8.84
CA ILE A 205 3.62 -17.06 -8.00
C ILE A 205 4.27 -18.40 -8.32
N GLN A 206 5.59 -18.46 -8.20
CA GLN A 206 6.39 -19.68 -8.27
C GLN A 206 7.26 -19.79 -7.02
N LEU A 207 7.33 -20.98 -6.42
CA LEU A 207 8.16 -21.26 -5.25
C LEU A 207 8.92 -22.58 -5.43
N GLN A 208 10.20 -22.59 -5.10
CA GLN A 208 11.00 -23.80 -5.02
C GLN A 208 10.92 -24.38 -3.60
N LEU A 209 10.65 -25.66 -3.49
CA LEU A 209 10.64 -26.38 -2.22
C LEU A 209 11.97 -27.09 -1.96
N ASP A 210 12.26 -27.34 -0.67
CA ASP A 210 13.48 -28.03 -0.23
C ASP A 210 13.58 -29.47 -0.73
N ASN A 211 12.44 -30.13 -0.94
CA ASN A 211 12.37 -31.49 -1.49
C ASN A 211 12.58 -31.53 -3.02
N GLY A 212 12.93 -30.41 -3.65
CA GLY A 212 13.18 -30.28 -5.09
C GLY A 212 11.94 -30.04 -5.94
N ALA A 213 10.74 -30.07 -5.37
CA ALA A 213 9.51 -29.74 -6.09
C ALA A 213 9.37 -28.22 -6.32
N THR A 214 8.59 -27.85 -7.32
CA THR A 214 8.23 -26.46 -7.62
C THR A 214 6.73 -26.28 -7.48
N VAL A 215 6.32 -25.21 -6.83
CA VAL A 215 4.91 -24.83 -6.67
C VAL A 215 4.60 -23.71 -7.64
N TYR A 216 3.50 -23.85 -8.38
CA TYR A 216 2.91 -22.78 -9.18
C TYR A 216 1.55 -22.41 -8.58
N GLY A 217 1.40 -21.15 -8.19
CA GLY A 217 0.13 -20.60 -7.72
C GLY A 217 -0.57 -19.80 -8.82
N TYR A 218 -1.88 -19.98 -8.94
CA TYR A 218 -2.79 -19.25 -9.82
C TYR A 218 -3.84 -18.56 -8.96
N GLY A 219 -3.93 -17.23 -9.08
CA GLY A 219 -4.60 -16.43 -8.04
C GLY A 219 -3.88 -16.55 -6.70
N ARG A 220 -4.66 -16.56 -5.63
CA ARG A 220 -4.24 -16.65 -4.21
C ARG A 220 -4.56 -17.99 -3.57
N SER A 221 -5.36 -18.82 -4.24
CA SER A 221 -5.89 -20.06 -3.68
C SER A 221 -5.59 -21.30 -4.51
N LEU A 222 -5.34 -21.25 -5.82
CA LEU A 222 -5.14 -22.46 -6.61
C LEU A 222 -3.65 -22.80 -6.76
N TRP A 223 -3.24 -23.96 -6.24
CA TRP A 223 -1.83 -24.36 -6.19
C TRP A 223 -1.60 -25.69 -6.91
N PHE A 224 -0.52 -25.74 -7.70
CA PHE A 224 -0.03 -26.94 -8.37
C PHE A 224 1.38 -27.25 -7.89
N VAL A 225 1.59 -28.43 -7.31
CA VAL A 225 2.92 -28.92 -6.94
C VAL A 225 3.44 -29.82 -8.05
N VAL A 226 4.63 -29.49 -8.52
CA VAL A 226 5.29 -30.13 -9.65
C VAL A 226 6.58 -30.77 -9.18
N LYS A 227 6.78 -32.03 -9.55
CA LYS A 227 8.03 -32.77 -9.34
C LYS A 227 8.42 -33.49 -10.60
N ASP A 228 9.70 -33.46 -10.96
CA ASP A 228 10.23 -34.08 -12.19
C ASP A 228 9.44 -33.66 -13.45
N ASN A 229 9.07 -32.38 -13.54
CA ASN A 229 8.27 -31.79 -14.61
C ASN A 229 6.85 -32.38 -14.76
N ARG A 230 6.29 -32.96 -13.70
CA ARG A 230 4.94 -33.51 -13.67
C ARG A 230 4.12 -32.99 -12.49
N ILE A 231 2.83 -32.77 -12.71
CA ILE A 231 1.88 -32.40 -11.66
C ILE A 231 1.74 -33.57 -10.68
N GLU A 232 2.11 -33.34 -9.43
CA GLU A 232 2.02 -34.32 -8.35
C GLU A 232 0.79 -34.08 -7.49
N MET A 233 0.44 -32.81 -7.25
CA MET A 233 -0.68 -32.42 -6.39
C MET A 233 -1.33 -31.14 -6.91
N ILE A 234 -2.64 -31.03 -6.71
CA ILE A 234 -3.42 -29.81 -6.94
C ILE A 234 -4.19 -29.50 -5.65
N THR A 235 -4.14 -28.27 -5.14
CA THR A 235 -4.82 -27.93 -3.88
C THR A 235 -5.30 -26.49 -3.85
N GLN A 236 -6.38 -26.24 -3.11
CA GLN A 236 -6.82 -24.88 -2.78
C GLN A 236 -6.15 -24.30 -1.53
N ASP A 237 -5.52 -25.16 -0.74
CA ASP A 237 -4.76 -24.74 0.42
C ASP A 237 -3.50 -25.61 0.53
N LEU A 238 -2.35 -24.96 0.35
CA LEU A 238 -1.05 -25.59 0.48
C LEU A 238 -0.42 -25.35 1.86
N GLY A 239 -0.97 -24.44 2.65
CA GLY A 239 -0.43 -24.05 3.96
C GLY A 239 0.95 -23.37 3.93
N LEU A 240 1.49 -23.02 2.74
CA LEU A 240 2.78 -22.35 2.64
C LEU A 240 2.67 -20.86 3.00
N LEU A 241 1.84 -20.13 2.27
CA LEU A 241 1.62 -18.71 2.53
C LEU A 241 0.51 -18.54 3.55
N ASN A 242 0.72 -17.65 4.51
CA ASN A 242 -0.36 -17.16 5.34
C ASN A 242 -1.18 -16.09 4.59
N GLY A 243 -2.22 -15.55 5.22
CA GLY A 243 -3.06 -14.50 4.61
C GLY A 243 -2.26 -13.25 4.21
N HIS A 244 -1.25 -12.87 4.99
CA HIS A 244 -0.37 -11.74 4.67
C HIS A 244 0.42 -12.01 3.38
N GLY A 245 0.99 -13.21 3.24
CA GLY A 245 1.72 -13.65 2.04
C GLY A 245 0.84 -13.73 0.80
N GLN A 246 -0.38 -14.29 0.93
CA GLN A 246 -1.36 -14.33 -0.16
C GLN A 246 -1.75 -12.92 -0.64
N ASN A 247 -1.85 -11.96 0.28
CA ASN A 247 -2.16 -10.56 -0.04
C ASN A 247 -1.03 -9.83 -0.77
N GLN A 248 0.18 -10.40 -0.84
CA GLN A 248 1.25 -9.85 -1.70
C GLN A 248 1.03 -10.16 -3.19
N ILE A 249 0.12 -11.09 -3.50
CA ILE A 249 -0.25 -11.49 -4.86
C ILE A 249 -1.43 -10.63 -5.33
N ALA A 250 -1.31 -10.04 -6.51
CA ALA A 250 -2.42 -9.29 -7.11
C ALA A 250 -3.63 -10.20 -7.33
N LEU A 251 -4.83 -9.64 -7.15
CA LEU A 251 -6.08 -10.36 -7.38
C LEU A 251 -6.17 -10.79 -8.84
N SER A 252 -6.50 -12.06 -9.05
CA SER A 252 -6.78 -12.64 -10.36
C SER A 252 -8.27 -12.90 -10.51
N GLU A 253 -8.94 -12.12 -11.37
CA GLU A 253 -10.36 -12.32 -11.68
C GLU A 253 -10.66 -13.74 -12.20
N ASN A 254 -9.67 -14.38 -12.81
CA ASN A 254 -9.77 -15.72 -13.38
C ASN A 254 -9.72 -16.87 -12.38
N TYR A 255 -9.26 -16.65 -11.15
CA TYR A 255 -8.98 -17.74 -10.20
C TYR A 255 -9.41 -17.44 -8.77
N ASP A 256 -9.46 -16.16 -8.37
CA ASP A 256 -9.84 -15.76 -7.01
C ASP A 256 -11.36 -15.62 -6.83
N GLY A 257 -12.11 -15.45 -7.93
CA GLY A 257 -13.57 -15.30 -7.92
C GLY A 257 -14.34 -16.54 -8.36
N ASP A 258 -13.66 -17.66 -8.63
CA ASP A 258 -14.24 -18.80 -9.32
C ASP A 258 -15.11 -19.69 -8.43
N HIS A 259 -16.26 -20.08 -8.96
CA HIS A 259 -17.18 -21.03 -8.34
C HIS A 259 -16.95 -22.43 -8.88
N TRP A 260 -15.98 -23.11 -8.30
CA TRP A 260 -15.63 -24.47 -8.71
C TRP A 260 -16.74 -25.48 -8.40
N VAL A 261 -16.82 -26.51 -9.22
CA VAL A 261 -17.82 -27.58 -9.14
C VAL A 261 -17.14 -28.93 -9.28
N ILE A 262 -17.45 -29.88 -8.40
CA ILE A 262 -16.97 -31.26 -8.50
C ILE A 262 -17.94 -32.08 -9.34
N ALA A 263 -17.42 -32.68 -10.41
CA ALA A 263 -18.14 -33.59 -11.31
C ALA A 263 -19.50 -33.04 -11.80
N ASN A 264 -19.62 -31.71 -11.97
CA ASN A 264 -20.85 -31.00 -12.34
C ASN A 264 -22.05 -31.17 -11.37
N GLN A 265 -21.83 -31.69 -10.16
CA GLN A 265 -22.90 -32.05 -9.23
C GLN A 265 -22.79 -31.35 -7.88
N VAL A 266 -21.58 -31.20 -7.35
CA VAL A 266 -21.32 -30.62 -6.03
C VAL A 266 -20.66 -29.27 -6.20
N ARG A 267 -21.20 -28.24 -5.56
CA ARG A 267 -20.68 -26.87 -5.62
C ARG A 267 -19.95 -26.51 -4.33
N GLN A 268 -19.01 -25.58 -4.42
CA GLN A 268 -18.48 -24.89 -3.24
C GLN A 268 -19.63 -24.35 -2.38
N GLY A 269 -19.52 -24.50 -1.06
CA GLY A 269 -20.53 -24.07 -0.10
C GLY A 269 -21.67 -25.07 0.15
N ASP A 270 -21.73 -26.19 -0.59
CA ASP A 270 -22.72 -27.25 -0.35
C ASP A 270 -22.52 -27.89 1.02
N GLY A 271 -23.63 -28.19 1.70
CA GLY A 271 -23.61 -28.87 2.99
C GLY A 271 -23.22 -30.35 2.88
N LEU A 272 -22.57 -30.89 3.90
CA LEU A 272 -22.04 -32.26 3.93
C LEU A 272 -23.05 -33.35 3.50
N ALA A 273 -24.31 -33.22 3.89
CA ALA A 273 -25.35 -34.18 3.51
C ALA A 273 -25.63 -34.19 1.99
N SER A 274 -25.65 -33.00 1.37
CA SER A 274 -25.82 -32.85 -0.08
C SER A 274 -24.63 -33.45 -0.83
N VAL A 275 -23.41 -33.20 -0.34
CA VAL A 275 -22.19 -33.75 -0.94
C VAL A 275 -22.18 -35.28 -0.89
N LYS A 276 -22.53 -35.87 0.27
CA LYS A 276 -22.61 -37.34 0.44
C LYS A 276 -23.66 -38.01 -0.46
N ALA A 277 -24.67 -37.27 -0.90
CA ALA A 277 -25.69 -37.81 -1.82
C ALA A 277 -25.15 -38.01 -3.24
N HIS A 278 -24.12 -37.25 -3.63
CA HIS A 278 -23.55 -37.26 -4.98
C HIS A 278 -22.18 -37.94 -5.05
N LEU A 279 -21.41 -37.91 -3.96
CA LEU A 279 -20.06 -38.47 -3.88
C LEU A 279 -19.97 -39.62 -2.88
N ALA A 280 -19.28 -40.69 -3.26
CA ALA A 280 -19.00 -41.84 -2.40
C ALA A 280 -17.88 -41.53 -1.39
N LEU A 281 -18.14 -40.59 -0.48
CA LEU A 281 -17.17 -40.10 0.49
C LEU A 281 -16.76 -41.17 1.50
N LYS A 282 -15.45 -41.31 1.70
CA LYS A 282 -14.83 -42.04 2.81
C LYS A 282 -14.32 -41.04 3.83
N LYS A 283 -14.65 -41.24 5.11
CA LYS A 283 -14.11 -40.44 6.22
C LYS A 283 -12.94 -41.16 6.86
N GLN A 284 -11.81 -40.47 7.02
CA GLN A 284 -10.65 -40.94 7.77
C GLN A 284 -10.15 -39.81 8.67
N GLY A 285 -10.28 -39.96 9.99
CA GLY A 285 -10.11 -38.83 10.90
C GLY A 285 -11.11 -37.72 10.58
N ASP A 286 -10.62 -36.49 10.44
CA ASP A 286 -11.44 -35.31 10.10
C ASP A 286 -11.51 -35.04 8.60
N VAL A 287 -10.92 -35.91 7.77
CA VAL A 287 -10.82 -35.72 6.32
C VAL A 287 -11.87 -36.55 5.58
N TYR A 288 -12.58 -35.92 4.64
CA TYR A 288 -13.45 -36.62 3.68
C TYR A 288 -12.71 -36.79 2.36
N SER A 289 -12.81 -37.98 1.74
CA SER A 289 -12.12 -38.25 0.48
C SER A 289 -12.93 -39.12 -0.48
N VAL A 290 -12.66 -38.94 -1.78
CA VAL A 290 -13.08 -39.80 -2.87
C VAL A 290 -11.82 -40.32 -3.57
N GLY A 291 -11.60 -41.63 -3.55
CA GLY A 291 -10.42 -42.23 -4.16
C GLY A 291 -10.68 -42.68 -5.60
N ASP A 292 -9.64 -42.59 -6.42
CA ASP A 292 -9.51 -43.28 -7.71
C ASP A 292 -8.26 -44.18 -7.69
N LYS A 293 -7.89 -44.79 -8.82
CA LYS A 293 -6.78 -45.74 -8.96
C LYS A 293 -5.42 -45.16 -8.56
N ASN A 294 -5.18 -43.88 -8.86
CA ASN A 294 -3.85 -43.25 -8.72
C ASN A 294 -3.85 -42.00 -7.82
N SER A 295 -5.02 -41.45 -7.50
CA SER A 295 -5.19 -40.21 -6.76
C SER A 295 -6.38 -40.28 -5.81
N ARG A 296 -6.49 -39.29 -4.94
CA ARG A 296 -7.65 -39.06 -4.08
C ARG A 296 -8.00 -37.58 -4.09
N LEU A 297 -9.29 -37.31 -4.26
CA LEU A 297 -9.88 -36.01 -3.96
C LEU A 297 -10.19 -35.94 -2.47
N ILE A 298 -9.61 -34.97 -1.80
CA ILE A 298 -9.83 -34.62 -0.40
C ILE A 298 -10.71 -33.38 -0.37
N LEU A 299 -11.72 -33.40 0.51
CA LEU A 299 -12.66 -32.32 0.71
C LEU A 299 -12.59 -31.83 2.16
N THR A 300 -12.47 -30.52 2.32
CA THR A 300 -12.45 -29.85 3.62
C THR A 300 -13.76 -29.10 3.83
N PHE A 301 -14.35 -29.31 5.00
CA PHE A 301 -15.57 -28.63 5.42
C PHE A 301 -15.24 -27.66 6.54
N GLU A 302 -15.81 -26.47 6.49
CA GLU A 302 -15.72 -25.46 7.54
C GLU A 302 -17.09 -25.20 8.15
N ASP A 303 -17.10 -24.93 9.44
CA ASP A 303 -18.30 -24.68 10.21
C ASP A 303 -18.64 -23.18 10.19
N TYR A 304 -19.77 -22.84 9.56
CA TYR A 304 -20.25 -21.45 9.46
C TYR A 304 -21.39 -21.21 10.44
N ASN A 305 -21.23 -20.21 11.31
CA ASN A 305 -22.31 -19.73 12.16
C ASN A 305 -23.12 -18.69 11.40
N GLU A 306 -24.26 -19.11 10.82
CA GLU A 306 -25.17 -18.20 10.10
C GLU A 306 -25.91 -17.23 11.04
N SER A 307 -25.99 -17.56 12.34
CA SER A 307 -26.43 -16.64 13.39
C SER A 307 -25.82 -17.06 14.73
N LEU A 308 -25.85 -16.15 15.71
CA LEU A 308 -25.40 -16.44 17.08
C LEU A 308 -26.26 -17.51 17.80
N ASP A 309 -27.50 -17.70 17.34
CA ASP A 309 -28.49 -18.56 17.99
C ASP A 309 -28.60 -19.95 17.36
N ASN A 310 -28.02 -20.15 16.17
CA ASN A 310 -28.07 -21.40 15.43
C ASN A 310 -26.76 -22.18 15.56
N ALA A 311 -26.86 -23.51 15.53
CA ALA A 311 -25.68 -24.35 15.44
C ALA A 311 -24.94 -24.08 14.11
N ALA A 312 -23.61 -24.16 14.16
CA ALA A 312 -22.77 -24.03 12.98
C ALA A 312 -23.17 -25.05 11.91
N VAL A 313 -23.15 -24.61 10.65
CA VAL A 313 -23.43 -25.46 9.49
C VAL A 313 -22.12 -25.74 8.77
N SER A 314 -21.73 -27.02 8.70
CA SER A 314 -20.54 -27.43 7.94
C SER A 314 -20.80 -27.33 6.44
N ARG A 315 -20.04 -26.48 5.76
CA ARG A 315 -20.11 -26.25 4.30
C ARG A 315 -18.78 -26.60 3.66
N LEU A 316 -18.85 -27.14 2.45
CA LEU A 316 -17.67 -27.48 1.65
C LEU A 316 -16.91 -26.20 1.30
N ASN A 317 -15.68 -26.05 1.81
CA ASN A 317 -14.89 -24.82 1.59
C ASN A 317 -13.78 -25.00 0.57
N SER A 318 -13.04 -26.12 0.64
CA SER A 318 -11.87 -26.36 -0.20
C SER A 318 -11.70 -27.82 -0.65
N PHE A 319 -10.88 -28.01 -1.67
CA PHE A 319 -10.49 -29.33 -2.17
C PHE A 319 -8.97 -29.47 -2.32
N ALA A 320 -8.51 -30.73 -2.33
CA ALA A 320 -7.16 -31.10 -2.73
C ALA A 320 -7.18 -32.42 -3.51
N ILE A 321 -6.39 -32.53 -4.56
CA ILE A 321 -6.16 -33.75 -5.33
C ILE A 321 -4.74 -34.19 -5.03
N MET A 322 -4.63 -35.28 -4.27
CA MET A 322 -3.35 -35.82 -3.81
C MET A 322 -3.07 -37.18 -4.43
N PRO A 323 -1.79 -37.56 -4.61
CA PRO A 323 -1.43 -38.94 -4.90
C PRO A 323 -1.79 -39.82 -3.70
N LEU A 324 -1.89 -41.13 -3.93
CA LEU A 324 -2.23 -42.09 -2.86
C LEU A 324 -1.12 -42.23 -1.80
N THR A 325 0.11 -41.86 -2.13
CA THR A 325 1.24 -41.78 -1.20
C THR A 325 1.35 -40.37 -0.61
N VAL A 326 1.57 -40.30 0.71
CA VAL A 326 1.67 -39.04 1.45
C VAL A 326 2.89 -38.24 0.98
N THR A 327 2.70 -36.95 0.76
CA THR A 327 3.78 -36.01 0.45
C THR A 327 4.33 -35.37 1.73
N ASP A 328 5.66 -35.21 1.75
CA ASP A 328 6.45 -34.61 2.83
C ASP A 328 6.04 -33.17 3.15
N ASP A 329 6.44 -32.68 4.33
CA ASP A 329 6.32 -31.26 4.68
C ASP A 329 6.94 -30.37 3.59
N HIS A 330 6.19 -29.35 3.20
CA HIS A 330 6.60 -28.41 2.18
C HIS A 330 7.22 -27.18 2.85
N HIS A 331 8.52 -26.98 2.64
CA HIS A 331 9.24 -25.76 3.04
C HIS A 331 9.84 -25.08 1.82
N VAL A 332 9.73 -23.75 1.77
CA VAL A 332 10.31 -22.95 0.69
C VAL A 332 11.81 -22.84 0.87
N LYS A 333 12.54 -23.13 -0.20
CA LYS A 333 14.00 -23.07 -0.23
C LYS A 333 14.49 -21.66 -0.50
N PHE A 334 15.10 -21.02 0.49
CA PHE A 334 15.68 -19.67 0.35
C PHE A 334 17.20 -19.62 0.12
N GLY A 335 17.90 -20.75 0.14
CA GLY A 335 19.38 -20.78 0.08
C GLY A 335 20.03 -20.11 -1.14
N ASN A 336 19.27 -19.78 -2.18
CA ASN A 336 19.77 -19.00 -3.33
C ASN A 336 20.04 -17.52 -3.00
N PHE A 337 19.61 -17.05 -1.83
CA PHE A 337 19.73 -15.67 -1.38
C PHE A 337 20.74 -15.47 -0.24
N ASP A 338 21.41 -16.53 0.22
CA ASP A 338 22.35 -16.48 1.36
C ASP A 338 23.51 -15.49 1.18
N ASN A 339 23.79 -15.08 -0.07
CA ASN A 339 24.82 -14.12 -0.44
C ASN A 339 24.33 -12.67 -0.59
N ILE A 340 23.02 -12.41 -0.43
CA ILE A 340 22.48 -11.05 -0.50
C ILE A 340 22.53 -10.41 0.89
N ASP A 341 23.29 -9.33 1.01
CA ASP A 341 23.28 -8.48 2.19
C ASP A 341 22.21 -7.38 2.04
N ILE A 342 21.03 -7.64 2.60
CA ILE A 342 19.89 -6.71 2.57
C ILE A 342 20.21 -5.40 3.32
N ALA A 343 20.95 -5.45 4.44
CA ALA A 343 21.32 -4.25 5.17
C ALA A 343 22.23 -3.35 4.32
N THR A 344 23.16 -3.95 3.59
CA THR A 344 23.98 -3.24 2.60
C THR A 344 23.10 -2.64 1.48
N LEU A 345 22.12 -3.37 0.93
CA LEU A 345 21.22 -2.80 -0.09
C LEU A 345 20.39 -1.61 0.42
N LEU A 346 19.92 -1.65 1.68
CA LEU A 346 19.22 -0.53 2.31
C LEU A 346 20.11 0.72 2.45
N THR A 347 21.40 0.53 2.76
CA THR A 347 22.36 1.65 2.90
C THR A 347 22.92 2.14 1.57
N LEU A 348 22.97 1.29 0.54
CA LEU A 348 23.55 1.55 -0.78
C LEU A 348 22.55 2.02 -1.84
N ALA A 349 21.27 2.23 -1.50
CA ALA A 349 20.22 2.67 -2.42
C ALA A 349 20.57 3.94 -3.25
N PHE A 350 21.64 4.65 -2.91
CA PHE A 350 22.15 5.84 -3.59
C PHE A 350 23.40 5.62 -4.47
N LYS A 351 24.02 4.44 -4.53
CA LYS A 351 25.39 4.29 -5.10
C LYS A 351 25.61 3.19 -6.12
N GLN A 352 24.89 2.06 -6.05
CA GLN A 352 25.14 0.94 -6.98
C GLN A 352 23.89 0.11 -7.25
N ALA A 353 23.59 -0.11 -8.52
CA ALA A 353 22.56 -1.02 -8.96
C ALA A 353 22.95 -2.47 -8.62
N TYR A 354 22.04 -3.22 -7.99
CA TYR A 354 22.21 -4.64 -7.74
C TYR A 354 21.37 -5.46 -8.73
N THR A 355 21.98 -6.43 -9.39
CA THR A 355 21.31 -7.30 -10.37
C THR A 355 21.18 -8.71 -9.81
N LEU A 356 19.95 -9.21 -9.74
CA LEU A 356 19.64 -10.57 -9.33
C LEU A 356 20.21 -11.58 -10.33
N GLN A 357 20.77 -12.66 -9.79
CA GLN A 357 21.24 -13.79 -10.60
C GLN A 357 20.05 -14.67 -11.01
N PRO A 358 20.14 -15.45 -12.12
CA PRO A 358 19.02 -16.28 -12.58
C PRO A 358 18.46 -17.24 -11.52
N GLN A 359 19.31 -17.82 -10.68
CA GLN A 359 18.90 -18.70 -9.57
C GLN A 359 18.14 -17.96 -8.45
N GLN A 360 18.27 -16.63 -8.36
CA GLN A 360 17.55 -15.77 -7.43
C GLN A 360 16.17 -15.36 -7.96
N LEU A 361 15.84 -15.68 -9.21
CA LEU A 361 14.55 -15.38 -9.85
C LEU A 361 13.55 -16.53 -9.76
N ILE A 362 13.80 -17.53 -8.91
CA ILE A 362 12.95 -18.74 -8.83
C ILE A 362 11.75 -18.53 -7.90
N ASN A 363 11.99 -18.05 -6.68
CA ASN A 363 10.92 -17.76 -5.71
C ASN A 363 10.36 -16.38 -6.01
N GLN A 364 9.32 -16.31 -6.82
CA GLN A 364 8.87 -15.06 -7.41
C GLN A 364 7.35 -14.94 -7.40
N ILE A 365 6.83 -13.81 -6.93
CA ILE A 365 5.47 -13.36 -7.25
C ILE A 365 5.55 -12.60 -8.58
N GLN A 366 4.95 -13.17 -9.62
CA GLN A 366 4.93 -12.55 -10.95
C GLN A 366 3.84 -11.49 -11.07
N LEU A 367 2.70 -11.72 -10.41
CA LEU A 367 1.54 -10.86 -10.49
C LEU A 367 1.49 -9.94 -9.27
N THR A 368 2.03 -8.73 -9.42
CA THR A 368 1.81 -7.62 -8.48
C THR A 368 1.50 -6.34 -9.24
N ASP A 369 0.87 -5.38 -8.57
CA ASP A 369 0.53 -4.07 -9.17
C ASP A 369 1.76 -3.27 -9.61
N ASN A 370 2.93 -3.54 -9.02
CA ASN A 370 4.16 -2.79 -9.24
C ASN A 370 5.26 -3.66 -9.90
N GLY A 371 4.87 -4.70 -10.63
CA GLY A 371 5.81 -5.60 -11.31
C GLY A 371 6.26 -6.79 -10.47
N PRO A 372 7.14 -7.65 -11.00
CA PRO A 372 7.52 -8.88 -10.33
C PRO A 372 8.34 -8.62 -9.07
N LYS A 373 8.21 -9.51 -8.07
CA LYS A 373 9.00 -9.49 -6.84
C LYS A 373 9.56 -10.86 -6.52
N VAL A 374 10.81 -10.94 -6.09
CA VAL A 374 11.41 -12.16 -5.56
C VAL A 374 11.31 -12.21 -4.04
N LEU A 375 11.03 -13.40 -3.50
CA LEU A 375 10.99 -13.67 -2.07
C LEU A 375 12.37 -14.11 -1.62
N VAL A 376 13.06 -13.22 -0.91
CA VAL A 376 14.43 -13.47 -0.41
C VAL A 376 14.38 -14.37 0.82
N ASN A 377 13.41 -14.13 1.69
CA ASN A 377 13.12 -14.91 2.89
C ASN A 377 11.65 -14.66 3.29
N SER A 378 11.27 -15.09 4.49
CA SER A 378 9.89 -14.95 4.98
C SER A 378 9.40 -13.51 5.13
N ASN A 379 10.29 -12.53 5.29
CA ASN A 379 9.96 -11.14 5.60
C ASN A 379 10.40 -10.15 4.51
N VAL A 380 11.15 -10.59 3.49
CA VAL A 380 11.81 -9.68 2.53
C VAL A 380 11.44 -10.01 1.08
N LEU A 381 11.02 -8.97 0.36
CA LEU A 381 10.70 -8.96 -1.06
C LEU A 381 11.61 -7.96 -1.80
N LEU A 382 12.13 -8.34 -2.96
CA LEU A 382 12.84 -7.42 -3.86
C LEU A 382 12.06 -7.29 -5.16
N GLY A 383 11.66 -6.06 -5.50
CA GLY A 383 11.16 -5.76 -6.85
C GLY A 383 12.33 -5.48 -7.79
N PHE A 384 12.15 -5.82 -9.07
CA PHE A 384 13.20 -5.72 -10.07
C PHE A 384 12.66 -5.36 -11.45
N ASP A 385 13.52 -4.81 -12.30
CA ASP A 385 13.21 -4.47 -13.68
C ASP A 385 13.37 -5.67 -14.65
N ARG A 386 13.20 -5.44 -15.95
CA ARG A 386 13.29 -6.51 -16.96
C ARG A 386 14.69 -7.12 -17.07
N GLN A 387 15.72 -6.41 -16.61
CA GLN A 387 17.11 -6.83 -16.63
C GLN A 387 17.51 -7.53 -15.32
N GLY A 388 16.59 -7.66 -14.36
CA GLY A 388 16.87 -8.22 -13.04
C GLY A 388 17.50 -7.21 -12.09
N VAL A 389 17.58 -5.93 -12.45
CA VAL A 389 18.10 -4.89 -11.57
C VAL A 389 17.04 -4.59 -10.51
N VAL A 390 17.41 -4.74 -9.24
CA VAL A 390 16.54 -4.42 -8.11
C VAL A 390 16.17 -2.95 -8.18
N ASN A 391 14.89 -2.63 -7.97
CA ASN A 391 14.33 -1.27 -7.98
C ASN A 391 13.47 -0.99 -6.73
N SER A 392 13.22 -2.01 -5.91
CA SER A 392 12.52 -1.84 -4.64
C SER A 392 12.88 -2.93 -3.65
N ILE A 393 12.83 -2.59 -2.37
CA ILE A 393 13.03 -3.47 -1.24
C ILE A 393 11.81 -3.31 -0.34
N LYS A 394 11.18 -4.42 0.01
CA LYS A 394 10.06 -4.45 0.94
C LYS A 394 10.38 -5.40 2.10
N ILE A 395 10.24 -4.91 3.32
CA ILE A 395 10.36 -5.67 4.56
C ILE A 395 9.01 -5.62 5.25
N THR A 396 8.44 -6.76 5.58
CA THR A 396 7.07 -6.87 6.06
C THR A 396 6.95 -8.06 7.01
N GLU A 397 5.81 -8.19 7.68
CA GLU A 397 5.50 -9.36 8.50
C GLU A 397 5.68 -10.66 7.72
N SER A 398 5.86 -11.77 8.43
CA SER A 398 6.15 -13.04 7.77
C SER A 398 5.06 -13.39 6.76
N MET A 399 5.47 -13.71 5.53
CA MET A 399 4.59 -14.22 4.48
C MET A 399 4.27 -15.72 4.68
N PHE A 400 4.98 -16.38 5.59
CA PHE A 400 4.89 -17.83 5.86
C PHE A 400 4.68 -18.09 7.35
N GLY A 401 3.84 -19.07 7.69
CA GLY A 401 3.59 -19.45 9.09
C GLY A 401 3.08 -18.28 9.96
N THR A 402 3.11 -18.46 11.28
CA THR A 402 2.77 -17.41 12.25
C THR A 402 4.02 -16.71 12.77
N GLN A 403 3.95 -15.39 12.90
CA GLN A 403 5.01 -14.58 13.49
C GLN A 403 4.36 -13.60 14.49
N THR A 404 4.96 -13.45 15.66
CA THR A 404 4.57 -12.44 16.65
C THR A 404 5.23 -11.10 16.34
N MET A 405 4.64 -10.01 16.81
CA MET A 405 5.23 -8.67 16.65
C MET A 405 6.65 -8.57 17.24
N SER A 406 6.93 -9.25 18.34
CA SER A 406 8.28 -9.29 18.94
C SER A 406 9.31 -9.94 18.00
N GLU A 407 8.93 -11.04 17.34
CA GLU A 407 9.79 -11.70 16.36
C GLU A 407 9.99 -10.84 15.11
N PHE A 408 8.96 -10.13 14.65
CA PHE A 408 9.11 -9.20 13.54
C PHE A 408 10.00 -8.00 13.90
N ASN A 409 9.85 -7.44 15.10
CA ASN A 409 10.73 -6.39 15.61
C ASN A 409 12.20 -6.83 15.67
N ALA A 410 12.48 -8.10 15.97
CA ALA A 410 13.83 -8.65 15.89
C ALA A 410 14.36 -8.70 14.45
N VAL A 411 13.50 -8.98 13.46
CA VAL A 411 13.85 -8.89 12.03
C VAL A 411 14.19 -7.45 11.65
N LEU A 412 13.36 -6.48 12.03
CA LEU A 412 13.61 -5.06 11.75
C LEU A 412 14.91 -4.55 12.38
N ALA A 413 15.23 -5.01 13.59
CA ALA A 413 16.47 -4.67 14.27
C ALA A 413 17.73 -5.13 13.51
N ASN A 414 17.68 -6.28 12.82
CA ASN A 414 18.78 -6.75 11.97
C ASN A 414 19.10 -5.78 10.83
N TYR A 415 18.11 -4.97 10.41
CA TYR A 415 18.25 -3.96 9.37
C TYR A 415 18.39 -2.53 9.92
N GLN A 416 18.52 -2.37 11.25
CA GLN A 416 18.63 -1.08 11.93
C GLN A 416 17.45 -0.13 11.64
N LEU A 417 16.27 -0.71 11.40
CA LEU A 417 15.04 0.02 11.18
C LEU A 417 14.36 0.32 12.53
N PRO A 418 13.91 1.56 12.78
CA PRO A 418 13.06 1.85 13.94
C PRO A 418 11.76 1.04 13.86
N THR A 419 11.33 0.48 14.98
CA THR A 419 10.10 -0.33 15.06
C THR A 419 8.88 0.48 15.48
N ILE A 420 9.10 1.69 16.03
CA ILE A 420 8.06 2.55 16.58
C ILE A 420 7.94 3.85 15.76
N LYS A 421 6.71 4.30 15.52
CA LYS A 421 6.41 5.52 14.76
C LYS A 421 7.15 6.76 15.28
N SER A 422 7.02 7.08 16.57
CA SER A 422 7.69 8.23 17.20
C SER A 422 9.21 8.22 17.02
N GLN A 423 9.86 7.07 17.22
CA GLN A 423 11.32 6.92 17.01
C GLN A 423 11.71 7.18 15.55
N LEU A 424 10.84 6.83 14.60
CA LEU A 424 11.06 7.05 13.19
C LEU A 424 10.97 8.54 12.82
N LEU A 425 9.96 9.24 13.34
CA LEU A 425 9.77 10.68 13.16
C LEU A 425 10.89 11.50 13.81
N GLU A 426 11.41 11.06 14.96
CA GLU A 426 12.60 11.67 15.59
C GLU A 426 13.85 11.51 14.72
N ARG A 427 14.03 10.34 14.10
CA ARG A 427 15.17 10.06 13.21
C ARG A 427 15.05 10.78 11.86
N TYR A 428 13.84 10.96 11.35
CA TYR A 428 13.55 11.59 10.06
C TYR A 428 12.56 12.75 10.25
N PRO A 429 13.03 13.91 10.74
CA PRO A 429 12.16 15.05 11.07
C PRO A 429 11.50 15.72 9.85
N ASN A 430 11.90 15.32 8.63
CA ASN A 430 11.33 15.79 7.36
C ASN A 430 10.42 14.74 6.71
N ALA A 431 10.10 13.65 7.40
CA ALA A 431 9.15 12.66 6.90
C ALA A 431 7.72 13.20 6.98
N GLU A 432 6.90 12.86 5.99
CA GLU A 432 5.47 13.14 5.96
C GLU A 432 4.74 12.11 6.80
N ASP A 433 4.05 12.56 7.85
CA ASP A 433 3.17 11.72 8.66
C ASP A 433 1.75 11.78 8.09
N ASN A 434 1.35 10.67 7.46
CA ASN A 434 0.02 10.43 6.92
C ASN A 434 -0.71 9.38 7.79
N PHE A 435 -0.76 9.62 9.11
CA PHE A 435 -1.43 8.78 10.11
C PHE A 435 -0.75 7.42 10.32
N ASP A 436 -1.28 6.36 9.74
CA ASP A 436 -0.71 5.02 9.79
C ASP A 436 0.40 4.82 8.74
N ASN A 437 0.66 5.81 7.89
CA ASN A 437 1.73 5.78 6.92
C ASN A 437 2.72 6.94 7.11
N ILE A 438 4.01 6.64 7.08
CA ILE A 438 5.08 7.64 6.97
C ILE A 438 5.73 7.56 5.60
N MET A 439 5.84 8.70 4.93
CA MET A 439 6.55 8.83 3.65
C MET A 439 7.79 9.70 3.77
N LEU A 440 8.87 9.30 3.11
CA LEU A 440 10.09 10.09 2.99
C LEU A 440 10.56 10.04 1.54
N THR A 441 10.67 11.20 0.92
CA THR A 441 11.18 11.32 -0.46
C THR A 441 12.52 12.03 -0.46
N LYS A 442 13.53 11.44 -1.12
CA LYS A 442 14.84 12.06 -1.31
C LYS A 442 15.34 11.80 -2.73
N GLY A 443 15.17 12.80 -3.61
CA GLY A 443 15.48 12.65 -5.03
C GLY A 443 14.52 11.67 -5.69
N THR A 444 15.04 10.61 -6.32
CA THR A 444 14.23 9.53 -6.93
C THR A 444 13.87 8.42 -5.95
N VAL A 445 14.44 8.44 -4.75
CA VAL A 445 14.21 7.42 -3.73
C VAL A 445 12.98 7.80 -2.91
N MET A 446 12.06 6.86 -2.80
CA MET A 446 10.86 6.97 -1.98
C MET A 446 10.84 5.86 -0.95
N LEU A 447 10.73 6.26 0.31
CA LEU A 447 10.52 5.39 1.44
C LEU A 447 9.05 5.55 1.89
N SER A 448 8.36 4.43 2.08
CA SER A 448 7.02 4.38 2.65
C SER A 448 6.98 3.32 3.74
N ILE A 449 6.39 3.66 4.88
CA ILE A 449 6.37 2.82 6.08
C ILE A 449 4.95 2.82 6.62
N ASN A 450 4.36 1.64 6.78
CA ASN A 450 3.04 1.47 7.37
C ASN A 450 3.15 0.96 8.81
N PHE A 451 2.25 1.45 9.64
CA PHE A 451 2.11 1.12 11.06
C PHE A 451 0.75 0.45 11.32
N ASP A 452 0.62 -0.26 12.44
CA ASP A 452 -0.61 -0.96 12.83
C ASP A 452 -1.73 -0.03 13.33
N SER A 453 -1.40 1.21 13.70
CA SER A 453 -2.35 2.27 14.02
C SER A 453 -1.76 3.65 13.68
N TYR A 454 -2.54 4.70 13.96
CA TYR A 454 -2.09 6.09 13.81
C TYR A 454 -1.34 6.63 15.05
N ASP A 455 -1.27 5.86 16.12
CA ASP A 455 -0.72 6.28 17.41
C ASP A 455 0.81 6.45 17.37
N ASP A 456 1.38 7.29 18.25
CA ASP A 456 2.81 7.56 18.27
C ASP A 456 3.67 6.34 18.70
N ASP A 457 3.06 5.37 19.39
CA ASP A 457 3.66 4.11 19.80
C ASP A 457 3.31 2.92 18.87
N ALA A 458 2.65 3.21 17.74
CA ALA A 458 2.29 2.22 16.73
C ALA A 458 3.53 1.47 16.21
N GLN A 459 3.35 0.16 15.96
CA GLN A 459 4.40 -0.74 15.51
C GLN A 459 4.47 -0.74 13.98
N LEU A 460 5.69 -0.73 13.44
CA LEU A 460 5.92 -0.90 12.01
C LEU A 460 5.44 -2.29 11.58
N ILE A 461 4.60 -2.33 10.54
CA ILE A 461 4.12 -3.58 9.91
C ILE A 461 4.65 -3.76 8.47
N ASP A 462 4.97 -2.66 7.80
CA ASP A 462 5.48 -2.68 6.42
C ASP A 462 6.50 -1.57 6.20
N PHE A 463 7.60 -1.90 5.57
CA PHE A 463 8.61 -0.96 5.11
C PHE A 463 8.85 -1.21 3.63
N THR A 464 8.76 -0.16 2.81
CA THR A 464 9.01 -0.22 1.38
C THR A 464 9.93 0.91 0.95
N LEU A 465 11.07 0.56 0.38
CA LEU A 465 12.02 1.47 -0.28
C LEU A 465 11.94 1.26 -1.79
N ARG A 466 11.73 2.33 -2.55
CA ARG A 466 11.72 2.35 -4.03
C ARG A 466 12.76 3.35 -4.53
N PHE A 467 13.40 3.07 -5.66
CA PHE A 467 14.46 3.91 -6.21
C PHE A 467 14.48 3.97 -7.74
#